data_AF-A0A442GZV8-F1
#
_entry.id   AF-A0A442GZV8-F1
#
_cell.length_a   1.000
_cell.length_b   1.000
_cell.length_c   1.000
_cell.angle_alpha   90.00
_cell.angle_beta   90.00
_cell.angle_gamma   90.00
#
_symmetry.space_group_name_H-M   'P 1'
#
loop_
_entity.id
_entity.type
_entity.pdbx_description
1 polymer ?
#
loop_
_entity_poly.entity_id
_entity_poly.type
_entity_poly.pdbx_seq_one_letter_code
_entity_poly.pdbx_strand_id
1 'polypeptide(L)'
;MSTLLKTIYRGDRLARANIVRFEVGGASYFTFNEDAWYEGEHGLDERYAYWAPSGNGFGGGFYETAEAAENECRATIPWLRNSN
;
A
#
# COMPACT_ATOMS: atom_id res chain seq x y z
N MET A 1 1.03 -6.12 -16.11
CA MET A 1 2.24 -5.81 -15.31
C MET A 1 1.91 -4.68 -14.35
N SER A 2 2.38 -4.71 -13.11
CA SER A 2 2.19 -3.62 -12.14
C SER A 2 3.52 -2.93 -11.82
N THR A 3 3.49 -1.61 -11.68
CA THR A 3 4.65 -0.76 -11.38
C THR A 3 4.39 0.04 -10.11
N LEU A 4 5.26 -0.10 -9.12
CA LEU A 4 5.26 0.73 -7.92
C LEU A 4 5.70 2.15 -8.30
N LEU A 5 4.85 3.15 -8.04
CA LEU A 5 5.13 4.55 -8.33
C LEU A 5 5.66 5.30 -7.11
N LYS A 6 5.09 5.03 -5.94
CA LYS A 6 5.37 5.75 -4.71
C LYS A 6 5.14 4.87 -3.50
N THR A 7 5.95 5.02 -2.47
CA THR A 7 5.74 4.43 -1.15
C THR A 7 5.75 5.54 -0.10
N ILE A 8 4.71 5.58 0.74
CA ILE A 8 4.62 6.44 1.90
C ILE A 8 4.84 5.55 3.12
N TYR A 9 5.97 5.75 3.82
CA TYR A 9 6.36 4.91 4.96
C TYR A 9 6.11 5.62 6.29
N ARG A 10 5.61 4.89 7.27
CA ARG A 10 5.39 5.35 8.64
C ARG A 10 6.08 4.41 9.63
N GLY A 11 7.28 4.82 10.06
CA GLY A 11 8.20 3.99 10.84
C GLY A 11 7.73 3.63 12.26
N ASP A 12 7.00 4.53 12.95
CA ASP A 12 6.44 4.28 14.29
C ASP A 12 5.38 3.19 14.29
N ARG A 13 4.70 2.98 13.15
CA ARG A 13 3.64 1.98 13.00
C ARG A 13 4.07 0.75 12.23
N LEU A 14 5.31 0.74 11.72
CA LEU A 14 5.80 -0.26 10.77
C LEU A 14 4.74 -0.53 9.69
N ALA A 15 4.24 0.55 9.08
CA ALA A 15 3.20 0.54 8.06
C ALA A 15 3.65 1.33 6.84
N ARG A 16 3.23 0.91 5.66
CA ARG A 16 3.46 1.64 4.41
C ARG A 16 2.23 1.62 3.52
N ALA A 17 2.07 2.68 2.74
CA ALA A 17 1.09 2.73 1.67
C ALA A 17 1.82 2.86 0.34
N ASN A 18 1.44 2.06 -0.66
CA ASN A 18 2.05 2.15 -1.97
C ASN A 18 1.03 2.60 -3.01
N ILE A 19 1.45 3.47 -3.92
CA ILE A 19 0.70 3.81 -5.14
C ILE A 19 1.24 2.96 -6.28
N VAL A 20 0.36 2.22 -6.94
CA VAL A 20 0.70 1.22 -7.96
C VAL A 20 -0.02 1.55 -9.25
N ARG A 21 0.71 1.55 -10.37
CA ARG A 21 0.15 1.57 -11.72
C ARG A 21 0.06 0.16 -12.26
N PHE A 22 -0.96 -0.15 -13.04
CA PHE A 22 -1.03 -1.40 -13.79
C PHE A 22 -1.62 -1.15 -15.18
N GLU A 23 -1.22 -1.99 -16.12
CA GLU A 23 -1.63 -1.89 -17.52
C GLU A 23 -2.59 -3.03 -17.88
N VAL A 24 -3.73 -2.68 -18.46
CA VAL A 24 -4.76 -3.61 -18.93
C VAL A 24 -5.20 -3.19 -20.33
N GLY A 25 -4.96 -4.05 -21.33
CA GLY A 25 -5.43 -3.81 -22.71
C GLY A 25 -4.93 -2.50 -23.34
N GLY A 26 -3.75 -2.00 -22.95
CA GLY A 26 -3.18 -0.73 -23.42
C GLY A 26 -3.61 0.50 -22.62
N ALA A 27 -4.59 0.38 -21.71
CA ALA A 27 -4.95 1.42 -20.76
C ALA A 27 -4.11 1.30 -19.48
N SER A 28 -3.85 2.44 -18.84
CA SER A 28 -3.17 2.52 -17.55
C SER A 28 -4.14 2.90 -16.45
N TYR A 29 -4.09 2.15 -15.36
CA TYR A 29 -4.89 2.38 -14.17
C TYR A 29 -3.98 2.45 -12.95
N PHE A 30 -4.47 3.10 -11.91
CA PHE A 30 -3.74 3.39 -10.69
C PHE A 30 -4.54 2.87 -9.50
N THR A 31 -3.86 2.41 -8.46
CA THR A 31 -4.47 1.95 -7.22
C THR A 31 -3.49 2.14 -6.07
N PHE A 32 -3.91 1.79 -4.86
CA PHE A 32 -3.03 1.77 -3.72
C PHE A 32 -3.28 0.55 -2.83
N ASN A 33 -2.24 0.16 -2.09
CA ASN A 33 -2.35 -0.85 -1.04
C ASN A 33 -1.68 -0.37 0.24
N GLU A 34 -2.21 -0.82 1.37
CA GLU A 34 -1.62 -0.65 2.69
C GLU A 34 -0.93 -1.96 3.07
N ASP A 35 0.38 -1.93 3.31
CA ASP A 35 1.14 -3.05 3.85
C ASP A 35 1.52 -2.79 5.31
N ALA A 36 1.47 -3.84 6.12
CA ALA A 36 2.00 -3.86 7.48
C ALA A 36 3.23 -4.77 7.56
N TRP A 37 4.10 -4.48 8.51
CA TRP A 37 5.24 -5.32 8.84
C TRP A 37 4.78 -6.49 9.70
N TYR A 38 5.08 -7.70 9.26
CA TYR A 38 4.84 -8.92 10.01
C TYR A 38 6.17 -9.56 10.36
N GLU A 39 6.40 -9.72 11.65
CA GLU A 39 7.43 -10.61 12.19
C GLU A 39 6.78 -12.00 12.27
N GLY A 40 7.39 -13.02 11.65
CA GLY A 40 6.78 -14.35 11.53
C GLY A 40 6.28 -14.91 12.86
N GLU A 41 5.13 -15.61 12.84
CA GLU A 41 4.57 -16.23 14.05
C GLU A 41 5.46 -17.38 14.56
N HIS A 42 5.75 -17.30 15.86
CA HIS A 42 6.27 -18.33 16.78
C HIS A 42 6.66 -19.71 16.20
N GLY A 43 7.97 -19.97 16.16
CA GLY A 43 8.54 -21.33 16.29
C GLY A 43 9.31 -21.86 15.07
N LEU A 44 9.29 -21.17 13.93
CA LEU A 44 10.05 -21.55 12.74
C LEU A 44 10.84 -20.33 12.23
N ASP A 45 12.02 -20.15 12.82
CA ASP A 45 13.08 -19.24 12.40
C ASP A 45 12.78 -17.74 12.54
N GLU A 46 13.42 -17.09 13.53
CA GLU A 46 13.39 -15.65 13.85
C GLU A 46 13.92 -14.73 12.71
N ARG A 47 14.04 -15.26 11.48
CA ARG A 47 14.72 -14.63 10.34
C ARG A 47 13.80 -14.07 9.26
N TYR A 48 12.49 -14.29 9.36
CA TYR A 48 11.56 -13.88 8.30
C TYR A 48 10.60 -12.81 8.80
N ALA A 49 11.06 -11.56 8.68
CA ALA A 49 10.21 -10.40 8.77
C ALA A 49 9.90 -9.89 7.35
N TYR A 50 8.64 -9.59 7.06
CA TYR A 50 8.20 -9.22 5.72
C TYR A 50 7.05 -8.21 5.74
N TRP A 51 6.95 -7.46 4.64
CA TRP A 51 5.80 -6.62 4.35
C TRP A 51 4.69 -7.49 3.75
N ALA A 52 3.52 -7.47 4.35
CA ALA A 52 2.34 -8.11 3.80
C ALA A 52 1.19 -7.09 3.69
N PRO A 53 0.26 -7.26 2.75
CA PRO A 53 -0.95 -6.46 2.74
C PRO A 53 -1.60 -6.50 4.12
N SER A 54 -1.82 -5.33 4.70
CA SER A 54 -2.66 -5.23 5.89
C SER A 54 -4.05 -5.80 5.53
N GLY A 55 -4.78 -6.33 6.50
CA GLY A 55 -6.13 -6.88 6.29
C GLY A 55 -7.12 -5.92 5.62
N ASN A 56 -6.76 -4.64 5.48
CA ASN A 56 -7.42 -3.62 4.66
C ASN A 56 -6.96 -3.67 3.18
N GLY A 57 -6.82 -4.86 2.60
CA GLY A 57 -6.35 -5.06 1.23
C GLY A 57 -7.01 -4.13 0.21
N PHE A 58 -6.20 -3.53 -0.67
CA PHE A 58 -6.58 -2.63 -1.77
C PHE A 58 -7.70 -1.62 -1.43
N GLY A 59 -7.34 -0.56 -0.68
CA GLY A 59 -8.30 0.35 -0.03
C GLY A 59 -9.12 1.31 -0.91
N GLY A 60 -9.27 1.14 -2.22
CA GLY A 60 -9.99 2.15 -2.99
C GLY A 60 -10.47 1.82 -4.41
N GLY A 61 -10.09 0.67 -4.96
CA GLY A 61 -10.40 0.36 -6.36
C GLY A 61 -9.38 0.96 -7.33
N PHE A 62 -9.83 1.29 -8.54
CA PHE A 62 -8.96 1.66 -9.66
C PHE A 62 -9.27 3.07 -10.17
N TYR A 63 -8.21 3.84 -10.40
CA TYR A 63 -8.27 5.25 -10.77
C TYR A 63 -7.58 5.50 -12.11
N GLU A 64 -7.97 6.58 -12.79
CA GLU A 64 -7.39 6.97 -14.08
C GLU A 64 -6.06 7.72 -13.94
N THR A 65 -5.74 8.25 -12.75
CA THR A 65 -4.49 8.99 -12.50
C THR A 65 -3.83 8.58 -11.18
N ALA A 66 -2.51 8.75 -11.11
CA ALA A 66 -1.74 8.51 -9.87
C ALA A 66 -2.15 9.49 -8.75
N GLU A 67 -2.52 10.72 -9.10
CA GLU A 67 -2.95 11.74 -8.14
C GLU A 67 -4.30 11.40 -7.52
N ALA A 68 -5.26 10.90 -8.30
CA ALA A 68 -6.54 10.42 -7.77
C ALA A 68 -6.34 9.23 -6.82
N ALA A 69 -5.47 8.28 -7.18
CA ALA A 69 -5.12 7.16 -6.32
C ALA A 69 -4.42 7.62 -5.02
N GLU A 70 -3.55 8.62 -5.08
CA GLU A 70 -2.90 9.18 -3.89
C GLU A 70 -3.88 9.93 -2.99
N ASN A 71 -4.77 10.73 -3.57
CA ASN A 71 -5.79 11.46 -2.81
C ASN A 71 -6.73 10.51 -2.08
N GLU A 72 -7.21 9.46 -2.75
CA GLU A 72 -8.00 8.44 -2.04
C GLU A 72 -7.16 7.70 -1.00
N CYS A 73 -5.92 7.31 -1.32
CA CYS A 73 -5.03 6.65 -0.37
C CYS A 73 -4.91 7.43 0.94
N ARG A 74 -4.74 8.75 0.85
CA ARG A 74 -4.70 9.65 2.01
C ARG A 74 -6.04 9.77 2.71
N ALA A 75 -7.16 9.69 2.00
CA ALA A 75 -8.51 9.79 2.56
C ALA A 75 -8.98 8.49 3.23
N THR A 76 -8.55 7.33 2.72
CA THR A 76 -8.94 6.00 3.23
C THR A 76 -8.07 5.60 4.40
N ILE A 77 -6.74 5.68 4.28
CA ILE A 77 -5.82 5.11 5.27
C ILE A 77 -5.75 6.03 6.51
N PRO A 78 -6.25 5.59 7.69
CA PRO A 78 -6.43 6.49 8.83
C PRO A 78 -5.15 7.13 9.35
N TRP A 79 -4.02 6.43 9.24
CA TRP A 79 -2.74 6.95 9.70
C TRP A 79 -2.11 7.93 8.72
N LEU A 80 -2.50 7.93 7.44
CA LEU A 80 -2.14 8.98 6.49
C LEU A 80 -2.97 10.24 6.70
N ARG A 81 -4.27 10.10 6.99
CA ARG A 81 -5.16 11.25 7.28
C ARG A 81 -4.67 12.12 8.43
N ASN A 82 -4.14 11.48 9.47
CA ASN A 82 -3.72 12.14 10.71
C ASN A 82 -2.21 12.46 10.76
N SER A 83 -1.52 12.37 9.62
CA SER A 83 -0.11 12.78 9.49
C SER A 83 -0.05 14.24 9.02
N ASN A 84 -0.37 15.18 9.92
CA ASN A 84 -0.03 16.59 9.76
C ASN A 84 1.37 16.85 10.31
#